data_AF-A0A3N6N204-F1
#
_entry.id   AF-A0A3N6N204-F1
#
_cell.length_a   1.000
_cell.length_b   1.000
_cell.length_c   1.000
_cell.angle_alpha   90.00
_cell.angle_beta   90.00
_cell.angle_gamma   90.00
#
_symmetry.space_group_name_H-M   'P 1'
#
loop_
_entity.id
_entity.type
_entity.pdbx_description
1 polymer ?
#
loop_
_entity_poly.entity_id
_entity_poly.type
_entity_poly.pdbx_seq_one_letter_code
_entity_poly.pdbx_strand_id
1 'polypeptide(L)'
;MPIRFDAADAHWRVAPMPGFSADQKDWLTRGGSLTAHLRTLGQVEVRVTREAVDLPWPDERAALGLAPRASAWVREIVLVVDGVPFVAAHSATPLAASHGAWRAMRSLRTRPLAELLYSDSGVSRSALVSRRVNARHALYALAANATHSRVPHAHAARRSVFERHGAPLLVTECMLPALWTHLAHVAHIEHVEHNVHMGRERGPLDHTASRANAAQRAHSELR
;
A
#
# COMPACT_ATOMS: atom_id res chain seq x y z
N MET A 1 6.82 -18.45 -17.55
CA MET A 1 7.18 -17.60 -18.70
C MET A 1 7.38 -16.18 -18.21
N PRO A 2 8.35 -15.42 -18.73
CA PRO A 2 8.47 -14.00 -18.42
C PRO A 2 7.19 -13.29 -18.86
N ILE A 3 6.69 -12.38 -18.02
CA ILE A 3 5.53 -11.55 -18.37
C ILE A 3 5.88 -10.66 -19.57
N ARG A 4 4.96 -10.54 -20.53
CA ARG A 4 5.16 -9.75 -21.75
C ARG A 4 4.93 -8.26 -21.52
N PHE A 5 4.12 -7.93 -20.53
CA PHE A 5 3.66 -6.57 -20.25
C PHE A 5 4.41 -5.99 -19.05
N ASP A 6 4.86 -4.75 -19.21
CA ASP A 6 5.55 -4.01 -18.15
C ASP A 6 4.71 -2.82 -17.71
N ALA A 7 4.61 -2.65 -16.39
CA ALA A 7 3.98 -1.49 -15.78
C ALA A 7 4.97 -0.32 -15.66
N ALA A 8 6.27 -0.58 -15.76
CA ALA A 8 7.31 0.42 -15.59
C ALA A 8 7.43 1.34 -16.82
N ASP A 9 7.70 2.61 -16.56
CA ASP A 9 8.08 3.60 -17.55
C ASP A 9 8.92 4.71 -16.91
N ALA A 10 9.10 5.84 -17.60
CA ALA A 10 9.85 6.99 -17.08
C ALA A 10 9.28 7.59 -15.79
N HIS A 11 8.02 7.31 -15.46
CA HIS A 11 7.30 7.87 -14.32
C HIS A 11 6.91 6.81 -13.28
N TRP A 12 6.61 5.59 -13.72
CA TRP A 12 6.27 4.44 -12.89
C TRP A 12 7.53 3.60 -12.67
N ARG A 13 8.08 3.67 -11.46
CA ARG A 13 9.42 3.14 -11.17
C ARG A 13 9.36 1.93 -10.25
N VAL A 14 10.18 0.91 -10.55
CA VAL A 14 10.34 -0.27 -9.68
C VAL A 14 10.91 0.13 -8.32
N ALA A 15 12.00 0.91 -8.32
CA ALA A 15 12.54 1.49 -7.10
C ALA A 15 11.68 2.71 -6.67
N PRO A 16 11.08 2.70 -5.47
CA PRO A 16 10.29 3.82 -4.98
C PRO A 16 11.12 5.10 -4.87
N MET A 17 10.47 6.25 -5.02
CA MET A 17 11.14 7.55 -4.91
C MET A 17 11.79 7.72 -3.52
N PRO A 18 12.99 8.30 -3.41
CA PRO A 18 13.68 8.49 -2.13
C PRO A 18 12.83 9.25 -1.10
N GLY A 19 12.05 10.22 -1.57
CA GLY A 19 11.21 11.06 -0.72
C GLY A 19 9.93 10.39 -0.19
N PHE A 20 9.69 9.10 -0.43
CA PHE A 20 8.63 8.36 0.27
C PHE A 20 9.07 8.00 1.70
N SER A 21 8.13 8.02 2.65
CA SER A 21 8.36 7.52 4.01
C SER A 21 8.61 6.01 4.03
N ALA A 22 9.03 5.46 5.18
CA ALA A 22 9.20 4.02 5.35
C ALA A 22 7.90 3.25 5.07
N ASP A 23 6.78 3.66 5.68
CA ASP A 23 5.46 3.05 5.45
C ASP A 23 5.03 3.14 3.99
N GLN A 24 5.28 4.29 3.34
CA GLN A 24 4.98 4.45 1.93
C GLN A 24 5.80 3.47 1.09
N LYS A 25 7.11 3.34 1.33
CA LYS A 25 7.98 2.40 0.59
C LYS A 25 7.54 0.96 0.80
N ASP A 26 7.18 0.59 2.03
CA ASP A 26 6.67 -0.73 2.35
C ASP A 26 5.36 -1.01 1.60
N TRP A 27 4.32 -0.21 1.82
CA TRP A 27 3.00 -0.43 1.19
C TRP A 27 3.02 -0.36 -0.34
N LEU A 28 3.90 0.45 -0.93
CA LEU A 28 4.05 0.55 -2.39
C LEU A 28 4.76 -0.67 -2.99
N THR A 29 5.63 -1.35 -2.25
CA THR A 29 6.40 -2.51 -2.74
C THR A 29 5.88 -3.85 -2.23
N ARG A 30 5.01 -3.83 -1.22
CA ARG A 30 4.42 -5.00 -0.57
C ARG A 30 3.69 -5.89 -1.58
N GLY A 31 4.23 -7.10 -1.76
CA GLY A 31 3.68 -8.13 -2.62
C GLY A 31 2.36 -8.72 -2.10
N GLY A 32 1.76 -9.60 -2.89
CA GLY A 32 0.47 -10.21 -2.57
C GLY A 32 -0.71 -9.24 -2.67
N SER A 33 -1.85 -9.68 -2.14
CA SER A 33 -3.13 -8.97 -2.22
C SER A 33 -3.17 -7.75 -1.28
N LEU A 34 -3.41 -6.55 -1.83
CA LEU A 34 -3.62 -5.35 -1.02
C LEU A 34 -4.81 -5.50 -0.09
N THR A 35 -5.90 -6.12 -0.56
CA THR A 35 -7.08 -6.39 0.25
C THR A 35 -6.77 -7.32 1.42
N ALA A 36 -5.88 -8.30 1.25
CA ALA A 36 -5.46 -9.17 2.34
C ALA A 36 -4.67 -8.39 3.42
N HIS A 37 -3.76 -7.50 3.02
CA HIS A 37 -3.05 -6.63 3.95
C HIS A 37 -3.98 -5.63 4.64
N LEU A 38 -4.96 -5.06 3.93
CA LEU A 38 -5.94 -4.16 4.54
C LEU A 38 -6.84 -4.87 5.57
N ARG A 39 -7.14 -6.17 5.36
CA ARG A 39 -7.91 -6.97 6.32
C ARG A 39 -7.20 -7.17 7.67
N THR A 40 -5.88 -6.98 7.73
CA THR A 40 -5.16 -6.98 9.01
C THR A 40 -5.33 -5.68 9.79
N LEU A 41 -5.86 -4.63 9.16
CA LEU A 41 -6.10 -3.33 9.77
C LEU A 41 -7.55 -3.11 10.22
N GLY A 42 -8.49 -3.96 9.77
CA GLY A 42 -9.91 -3.82 10.06
C GLY A 42 -10.82 -4.55 9.05
N GLN A 43 -12.13 -4.34 9.18
CA GLN A 43 -13.10 -4.91 8.25
C GLN A 43 -13.06 -4.18 6.91
N VAL A 44 -12.83 -4.93 5.83
CA VAL A 44 -12.69 -4.36 4.48
C VAL A 44 -13.98 -4.48 3.67
N GLU A 45 -14.46 -3.34 3.18
CA GLU A 45 -15.54 -3.23 2.20
C GLU A 45 -14.99 -2.75 0.84
N VAL A 46 -15.52 -3.32 -0.24
CA VAL A 46 -15.26 -2.88 -1.62
C VAL A 46 -16.44 -2.06 -2.10
N ARG A 47 -16.25 -0.75 -2.25
CA ARG A 47 -17.23 0.14 -2.86
C ARG A 47 -16.91 0.36 -4.34
N VAL A 48 -17.76 -0.15 -5.23
CA VAL A 48 -17.61 0.05 -6.68
C VAL A 48 -18.11 1.45 -7.04
N THR A 49 -17.24 2.26 -7.65
CA THR A 49 -17.59 3.62 -8.09
C THR A 49 -17.92 3.66 -9.57
N ARG A 50 -17.32 2.76 -10.38
CA ARG A 50 -17.55 2.73 -11.82
C ARG A 50 -17.20 1.38 -12.44
N GLU A 51 -17.99 0.95 -13.40
CA GLU A 51 -17.69 -0.16 -14.32
C GLU A 51 -18.19 0.19 -15.72
N ALA A 52 -17.32 0.18 -16.72
CA ALA A 52 -17.68 0.60 -18.07
C ALA A 52 -16.77 0.04 -19.15
N VAL A 53 -17.22 0.11 -20.40
CA VAL A 53 -16.33 0.12 -21.56
C VAL A 53 -15.89 1.56 -21.77
N ASP A 54 -14.58 1.79 -21.80
CA ASP A 54 -14.01 3.14 -21.93
C ASP A 54 -12.64 3.10 -22.63
N LEU A 55 -12.07 4.27 -22.89
CA LEU A 55 -10.67 4.39 -23.26
C LEU A 55 -9.79 4.28 -22.00
N PRO A 56 -8.70 3.48 -22.04
CA PRO A 56 -7.72 3.46 -20.97
C PRO A 56 -7.03 4.83 -20.86
N TRP A 57 -6.51 5.16 -19.66
CA TRP A 57 -5.80 6.42 -19.48
C TRP A 57 -4.53 6.48 -20.34
N PRO A 58 -4.02 7.68 -20.66
CA PRO A 58 -2.92 7.83 -21.60
C PRO A 58 -1.67 7.01 -21.34
N ASP A 59 -1.31 6.86 -20.06
CA ASP A 59 -0.13 6.12 -19.62
C ASP A 59 -0.37 4.62 -19.44
N GLU A 60 -1.61 4.15 -19.57
CA GLU A 60 -1.98 2.73 -19.43
C GLU A 60 -1.86 1.98 -20.75
N ARG A 61 -1.96 2.68 -21.89
CA ARG A 61 -1.98 2.06 -23.22
C ARG A 61 -0.73 1.23 -23.50
N ALA A 62 0.44 1.76 -23.18
CA ALA A 62 1.71 1.06 -23.39
C ALA A 62 1.78 -0.20 -22.53
N ALA A 63 1.44 -0.07 -21.23
CA ALA A 63 1.43 -1.19 -20.29
C ALA A 63 0.43 -2.30 -20.67
N LEU A 64 -0.67 -1.94 -21.37
CA LEU A 64 -1.66 -2.89 -21.87
C LEU A 64 -1.41 -3.37 -23.31
N GLY A 65 -0.36 -2.88 -23.99
CA GLY A 65 -0.09 -3.18 -25.40
C GLY A 65 -1.24 -2.78 -26.34
N LEU A 66 -1.95 -1.70 -26.01
CA LEU A 66 -3.13 -1.25 -26.75
C LEU A 66 -2.77 -0.25 -27.85
N ALA A 67 -3.40 -0.43 -29.02
CA ALA A 67 -3.36 0.55 -30.10
C ALA A 67 -4.05 1.87 -29.66
N PRO A 68 -3.71 3.01 -30.30
CA PRO A 68 -4.43 4.25 -30.06
C PRO A 68 -5.94 4.08 -30.21
N ARG A 69 -6.72 4.63 -29.28
CA ARG A 69 -8.19 4.59 -29.25
C ARG A 69 -8.82 3.19 -29.07
N ALA A 70 -8.05 2.15 -28.79
CA ALA A 70 -8.60 0.85 -28.45
C ALA A 70 -9.35 0.90 -27.11
N SER A 71 -10.56 0.32 -27.06
CA SER A 71 -11.37 0.28 -25.85
C SER A 71 -10.90 -0.78 -24.86
N ALA A 72 -11.09 -0.48 -23.59
CA ALA A 72 -10.85 -1.35 -22.45
C ALA A 72 -12.14 -1.53 -21.65
N TRP A 73 -12.23 -2.64 -20.90
CA TRP A 73 -13.12 -2.70 -19.76
C TRP A 73 -12.40 -2.10 -18.57
N VAL A 74 -13.05 -1.13 -17.93
CA VAL A 74 -12.51 -0.40 -16.77
C VAL A 74 -13.38 -0.63 -15.55
N ARG A 75 -12.73 -0.69 -14.39
CA ARG A 75 -13.38 -0.83 -13.10
C ARG A 75 -12.66 0.03 -12.07
N GLU A 76 -13.41 0.92 -11.44
CA GLU A 76 -12.95 1.80 -10.38
C GLU A 76 -13.63 1.41 -9.08
N ILE A 77 -12.85 1.35 -8.01
CA ILE A 77 -13.30 1.00 -6.67
C ILE A 77 -12.64 1.88 -5.61
N VAL A 78 -13.25 1.89 -4.43
CA VAL A 78 -12.64 2.36 -3.19
C VAL A 78 -12.65 1.20 -2.19
N LEU A 79 -11.49 0.91 -1.60
CA LEU A 79 -11.36 -0.01 -0.47
C LEU A 79 -11.51 0.79 0.82
N VAL A 80 -12.52 0.40 1.60
CA VAL A 80 -12.91 1.04 2.84
C VAL A 80 -12.56 0.09 3.99
N VAL A 81 -11.89 0.59 5.02
CA VAL A 81 -11.55 -0.16 6.24
C VAL A 81 -12.30 0.48 7.40
N ASP A 82 -13.16 -0.28 8.07
CA ASP A 82 -13.99 0.19 9.19
C ASP A 82 -14.72 1.51 8.90
N GLY A 83 -15.30 1.61 7.71
CA GLY A 83 -16.02 2.80 7.24
C GLY A 83 -15.14 3.94 6.70
N VAL A 84 -13.80 3.80 6.73
CA VAL A 84 -12.85 4.83 6.30
C VAL A 84 -12.15 4.45 4.98
N PRO A 85 -12.16 5.32 3.94
CA PRO A 85 -11.55 5.01 2.65
C PRO A 85 -10.02 5.03 2.72
N PHE A 86 -9.38 3.89 2.44
CA PHE A 86 -7.91 3.73 2.53
C PHE A 86 -7.25 3.70 1.15
N VAL A 87 -7.93 3.18 0.13
CA VAL A 87 -7.36 3.03 -1.22
C VAL A 87 -8.43 3.35 -2.26
N ALA A 88 -8.06 4.12 -3.26
CA ALA A 88 -8.81 4.24 -4.50
C ALA A 88 -8.08 3.47 -5.60
N ALA A 89 -8.76 2.62 -6.36
CA ALA A 89 -8.12 1.76 -7.34
C ALA A 89 -8.87 1.78 -8.67
N HIS A 90 -8.08 1.70 -9.74
CA HIS A 90 -8.55 1.59 -11.12
C HIS A 90 -7.91 0.36 -11.75
N SER A 91 -8.73 -0.43 -12.44
CA SER A 91 -8.30 -1.60 -13.17
C SER A 91 -8.77 -1.52 -14.61
N ALA A 92 -7.92 -1.91 -15.55
CA ALA A 92 -8.21 -1.87 -16.97
C ALA A 92 -7.69 -3.11 -17.69
N THR A 93 -8.46 -3.62 -18.66
CA THR A 93 -8.04 -4.72 -19.54
C THR A 93 -8.60 -4.50 -20.94
N PRO A 94 -7.90 -4.93 -22.02
CA PRO A 94 -8.44 -4.84 -23.38
C PRO A 94 -9.86 -5.39 -23.46
N LEU A 95 -10.73 -4.73 -24.23
CA LEU A 95 -12.13 -5.13 -24.30
C LEU A 95 -12.32 -6.61 -24.67
N ALA A 96 -11.56 -7.11 -25.66
CA ALA A 96 -11.58 -8.52 -26.04
C ALA A 96 -11.18 -9.45 -24.88
N ALA A 97 -10.15 -9.06 -24.11
CA ALA A 97 -9.69 -9.83 -22.95
C ALA A 97 -10.75 -9.90 -21.84
N SER A 98 -11.54 -8.83 -21.67
CA SER A 98 -12.69 -8.80 -20.74
C SER A 98 -13.84 -9.75 -21.12
N HIS A 99 -13.86 -10.28 -22.35
CA HIS A 99 -14.80 -11.32 -22.78
C HIS A 99 -14.18 -12.72 -22.75
N GLY A 100 -12.85 -12.81 -22.71
CA GLY A 100 -12.08 -14.07 -22.67
C GLY A 100 -11.42 -14.30 -21.31
N ALA A 101 -10.08 -14.23 -21.28
CA ALA A 101 -9.26 -14.56 -20.10
C ALA A 101 -9.67 -13.83 -18.81
N TRP A 102 -10.20 -12.60 -18.93
CA TRP A 102 -10.65 -11.76 -17.82
C TRP A 102 -12.17 -11.63 -17.72
N ARG A 103 -12.95 -12.56 -18.29
CA ARG A 103 -14.42 -12.55 -18.24
C ARG A 103 -15.00 -12.40 -16.83
N ALA A 104 -14.38 -13.06 -15.84
CA ALA A 104 -14.82 -13.02 -14.45
C ALA A 104 -14.83 -11.60 -13.87
N MET A 105 -13.98 -10.69 -14.38
CA MET A 105 -13.92 -9.29 -13.94
C MET A 105 -15.25 -8.56 -14.08
N ARG A 106 -16.04 -8.88 -15.12
CA ARG A 106 -17.37 -8.29 -15.37
C ARG A 106 -18.45 -8.75 -14.38
N SER A 107 -18.15 -9.77 -13.58
CA SER A 107 -19.06 -10.39 -12.61
C SER A 107 -18.56 -10.28 -11.16
N LEU A 108 -17.57 -9.42 -10.91
CA LEU A 108 -17.00 -9.26 -9.58
C LEU A 108 -18.01 -8.68 -8.59
N ARG A 109 -18.90 -7.78 -9.01
CA ARG A 109 -19.82 -7.06 -8.12
C ARG A 109 -19.02 -6.41 -7.00
N THR A 110 -19.22 -6.74 -5.73
CA THR A 110 -18.43 -6.24 -4.59
C THR A 110 -17.28 -7.16 -4.19
N ARG A 111 -17.01 -8.24 -4.94
CA ARG A 111 -15.85 -9.11 -4.66
C ARG A 111 -14.54 -8.40 -5.02
N PRO A 112 -13.50 -8.50 -4.17
CA PRO A 112 -12.17 -8.00 -4.49
C PRO A 112 -11.60 -8.67 -5.75
N LEU A 113 -11.00 -7.87 -6.63
CA LEU A 113 -10.28 -8.38 -7.80
C LEU A 113 -9.13 -9.31 -7.40
N ALA A 114 -8.55 -9.13 -6.21
CA ALA A 114 -7.49 -9.99 -5.70
C ALA A 114 -7.88 -11.47 -5.63
N GLU A 115 -9.16 -11.79 -5.40
CA GLU A 115 -9.63 -13.19 -5.42
C GLU A 115 -9.39 -13.81 -6.78
N LEU A 116 -9.69 -13.10 -7.87
CA LEU A 116 -9.43 -13.55 -9.25
C LEU A 116 -7.93 -13.64 -9.56
N LEU A 117 -7.11 -12.75 -8.99
CA LEU A 117 -5.70 -12.59 -9.35
C LEU A 117 -4.77 -13.56 -8.63
N TYR A 118 -5.07 -13.93 -7.39
CA TYR A 118 -4.19 -14.72 -6.53
C TYR A 118 -4.66 -16.16 -6.30
N SER A 119 -5.87 -16.52 -6.74
CA SER A 119 -6.37 -17.90 -6.65
C SER A 119 -5.99 -18.78 -7.86
N ASP A 120 -5.50 -18.18 -8.95
CA ASP A 120 -5.19 -18.87 -10.20
C ASP A 120 -3.67 -18.85 -10.44
N SER A 121 -3.03 -20.02 -10.37
CA SER A 121 -1.59 -20.18 -10.63
C SER A 121 -1.18 -19.91 -12.08
N GLY A 122 -2.13 -19.83 -13.01
CA GLY A 122 -1.91 -19.43 -14.39
C GLY A 122 -1.79 -17.92 -14.59
N VAL A 123 -1.96 -17.12 -13.54
CA VAL A 123 -1.78 -15.67 -13.57
C VAL A 123 -0.34 -15.32 -13.19
N SER A 124 0.35 -14.62 -14.09
CA SER A 124 1.65 -14.02 -13.79
C SER A 124 1.51 -12.52 -13.54
N ARG A 125 2.54 -11.90 -12.96
CA ARG A 125 2.50 -10.51 -12.53
C ARG A 125 3.82 -9.80 -12.82
N SER A 126 3.75 -8.56 -13.29
CA SER A 126 4.89 -7.67 -13.45
C SER A 126 5.46 -7.24 -12.10
N ALA A 127 6.63 -6.61 -12.11
CA ALA A 127 7.10 -5.87 -10.95
C ALA A 127 6.05 -4.85 -10.49
N LEU A 128 5.99 -4.63 -9.18
CA LEU A 128 5.32 -3.47 -8.62
C LEU A 128 6.14 -2.23 -8.97
N VAL A 129 5.46 -1.22 -9.48
CA VAL A 129 6.04 0.09 -9.76
C VAL A 129 5.25 1.15 -9.02
N SER A 130 5.90 2.26 -8.69
CA SER A 130 5.30 3.30 -7.89
C SER A 130 5.59 4.69 -8.43
N ARG A 131 4.71 5.64 -8.09
CA ARG A 131 4.76 7.03 -8.53
C ARG A 131 4.00 7.94 -7.55
N ARG A 132 4.34 9.23 -7.54
CA ARG A 132 3.45 10.30 -7.03
C ARG A 132 2.51 10.79 -8.11
N VAL A 133 1.21 10.70 -7.87
CA VAL A 133 0.16 11.22 -8.75
C VAL A 133 -0.38 12.53 -8.21
N ASN A 134 -0.55 13.54 -9.06
CA ASN A 134 -1.10 14.85 -8.71
C ASN A 134 -2.34 15.14 -9.55
N ALA A 135 -2.92 16.33 -9.40
CA ALA A 135 -4.15 16.74 -10.07
C ALA A 135 -4.16 16.63 -11.61
N ARG A 136 -3.00 16.45 -12.27
CA ARG A 136 -2.91 16.23 -13.72
C ARG A 136 -3.18 14.78 -14.15
N HIS A 137 -3.32 13.86 -13.20
CA HIS A 137 -3.55 12.43 -13.46
C HIS A 137 -4.97 12.03 -13.05
N ALA A 138 -5.69 11.26 -13.89
CA ALA A 138 -7.08 10.89 -13.62
C ALA A 138 -7.28 10.10 -12.30
N LEU A 139 -6.33 9.23 -11.94
CA LEU A 139 -6.27 8.58 -10.62
C LEU A 139 -6.37 9.55 -9.43
N TYR A 140 -5.86 10.78 -9.55
CA TYR A 140 -5.98 11.78 -8.49
C TYR A 140 -7.44 12.20 -8.29
N ALA A 141 -8.21 12.39 -9.37
CA ALA A 141 -9.62 12.74 -9.27
C ALA A 141 -10.42 11.60 -8.61
N LEU A 142 -10.15 10.34 -8.98
CA LEU A 142 -10.75 9.18 -8.33
C LEU A 142 -10.43 9.15 -6.82
N ALA A 143 -9.17 9.41 -6.44
CA ALA A 143 -8.75 9.47 -5.05
C ALA A 143 -9.40 10.64 -4.28
N ALA A 144 -9.45 11.83 -4.88
CA ALA A 144 -10.06 13.01 -4.29
C ALA A 144 -11.56 12.80 -4.03
N ASN A 145 -12.28 12.21 -4.99
CA ASN A 145 -13.71 11.89 -4.85
C ASN A 145 -13.99 10.85 -3.76
N ALA A 146 -13.00 10.00 -3.44
CA ALA A 146 -13.12 9.02 -2.37
C ALA A 146 -12.92 9.61 -0.97
N THR A 147 -12.29 10.79 -0.86
CA THR A 147 -11.91 11.39 0.43
C THR A 147 -12.82 12.55 0.81
N HIS A 148 -13.23 12.59 2.08
CA HIS A 148 -14.02 13.70 2.65
C HIS A 148 -13.14 14.76 3.35
N SER A 149 -11.83 14.54 3.42
CA SER A 149 -10.85 15.38 4.10
C SER A 149 -10.08 16.27 3.11
N ARG A 150 -9.25 17.19 3.63
CA ARG A 150 -8.35 18.00 2.80
C ARG A 150 -7.47 17.10 1.92
N VAL A 151 -7.66 17.20 0.61
CA VAL A 151 -6.92 16.40 -0.38
C VAL A 151 -5.48 16.91 -0.47
N PRO A 152 -4.46 16.06 -0.29
CA PRO A 152 -3.06 16.46 -0.44
C PRO A 152 -2.76 16.79 -1.91
N HIS A 153 -1.74 17.60 -2.18
CA HIS A 153 -1.33 17.96 -3.54
C HIS A 153 -0.89 16.76 -4.42
N ALA A 154 -0.54 15.64 -3.79
CA ALA A 154 -0.21 14.40 -4.46
C ALA A 154 -0.50 13.19 -3.58
N HIS A 155 -0.79 12.06 -4.23
CA HIS A 155 -0.94 10.75 -3.59
C HIS A 155 0.19 9.81 -4.01
N ALA A 156 0.53 8.89 -3.12
CA ALA A 156 1.38 7.75 -3.44
C ALA A 156 0.53 6.68 -4.13
N ALA A 157 0.98 6.21 -5.29
CA ALA A 157 0.28 5.19 -6.05
C ALA A 157 1.25 4.09 -6.50
N ARG A 158 0.73 2.88 -6.63
CA ARG A 158 1.43 1.74 -7.21
C ARG A 158 0.64 1.13 -8.36
N ARG A 159 1.33 0.43 -9.24
CA ARG A 159 0.77 -0.18 -10.44
C ARG A 159 1.45 -1.51 -10.72
N SER A 160 0.71 -2.43 -11.33
CA SER A 160 1.24 -3.69 -11.84
C SER A 160 0.34 -4.22 -12.96
N VAL A 161 0.92 -4.97 -13.89
CA VAL A 161 0.17 -5.72 -14.90
C VAL A 161 0.12 -7.18 -14.47
N PHE A 162 -1.06 -7.77 -14.53
CA PHE A 162 -1.31 -9.19 -14.45
C PHE A 162 -1.52 -9.74 -15.85
N GLU A 163 -0.99 -10.93 -16.12
CA GLU A 163 -1.14 -11.59 -17.41
C GLU A 163 -1.71 -12.99 -17.23
N ARG A 164 -2.73 -13.31 -18.02
CA ARG A 164 -3.36 -14.63 -18.07
C ARG A 164 -3.61 -15.01 -19.51
N HIS A 165 -3.09 -16.16 -19.96
CA HIS A 165 -3.20 -16.62 -21.36
C HIS A 165 -2.83 -15.54 -22.40
N GLY A 166 -1.76 -14.77 -22.13
CA GLY A 166 -1.32 -13.69 -23.03
C GLY A 166 -2.14 -12.39 -22.95
N ALA A 167 -3.16 -12.33 -22.09
CA ALA A 167 -4.05 -11.19 -21.97
C ALA A 167 -3.70 -10.33 -20.74
N PRO A 168 -3.47 -9.01 -20.90
CA PRO A 168 -3.08 -8.14 -19.80
C PRO A 168 -4.29 -7.62 -19.01
N LEU A 169 -4.09 -7.41 -17.73
CA LEU A 169 -4.97 -6.66 -16.84
C LEU A 169 -4.12 -5.76 -15.94
N LEU A 170 -4.26 -4.46 -16.13
CA LEU A 170 -3.57 -3.45 -15.35
C LEU A 170 -4.36 -3.15 -14.09
N VAL A 171 -3.65 -3.04 -12.96
CA VAL A 171 -4.20 -2.57 -11.69
C VAL A 171 -3.36 -1.39 -11.22
N THR A 172 -4.00 -0.26 -10.97
CA THR A 172 -3.40 0.95 -10.41
C THR A 172 -4.11 1.29 -9.09
N GLU A 173 -3.36 1.38 -8.00
CA GLU A 173 -3.86 1.57 -6.64
C GLU A 173 -3.27 2.87 -6.06
N CYS A 174 -4.11 3.72 -5.49
CA CYS A 174 -3.77 5.01 -4.91
C CYS A 174 -4.05 4.99 -3.41
N MET A 175 -3.01 5.15 -2.60
CA MET A 175 -3.12 5.13 -1.14
C MET A 175 -3.59 6.50 -0.62
N LEU A 176 -4.68 6.48 0.15
CA LEU A 176 -5.37 7.66 0.63
C LEU A 176 -4.81 8.12 1.99
N PRO A 177 -5.01 9.40 2.39
CA PRO A 177 -4.43 9.96 3.63
C PRO A 177 -4.80 9.21 4.91
N ALA A 178 -6.00 8.62 4.96
CA ALA A 178 -6.47 7.90 6.13
C ALA A 178 -5.62 6.65 6.44
N LEU A 179 -5.12 5.95 5.41
CA LEU A 179 -4.21 4.82 5.60
C LEU A 179 -2.95 5.26 6.34
N TRP A 180 -2.32 6.35 5.90
CA TRP A 180 -1.08 6.85 6.52
C TRP A 180 -1.32 7.33 7.95
N THR A 181 -2.46 7.97 8.19
CA THR A 181 -2.85 8.42 9.54
C THR A 181 -3.06 7.23 10.46
N HIS A 182 -3.71 6.17 9.98
CA HIS A 182 -3.94 4.94 10.72
C HIS A 182 -2.61 4.24 11.06
N LEU A 183 -1.71 4.06 10.10
CA LEU A 183 -0.41 3.40 10.33
C LEU A 183 0.45 4.18 11.34
N ALA A 184 0.47 5.51 11.25
CA ALA A 184 1.17 6.35 12.22
C ALA A 184 0.59 6.22 13.63
N HIS A 185 -0.73 6.05 13.76
CA HIS A 185 -1.39 5.86 15.04
C HIS A 185 -1.07 4.49 15.65
N VAL A 186 -1.13 3.42 14.84
CA VAL A 186 -0.78 2.06 15.29
C VAL A 186 0.67 2.01 15.75
N ALA A 187 1.60 2.57 14.97
CA ALA A 187 3.02 2.63 15.34
C ALA A 187 3.26 3.41 16.64
N HIS A 188 2.45 4.44 16.92
CA HIS A 188 2.54 5.17 18.18
C HIS A 188 2.06 4.32 19.38
N ILE A 189 0.94 3.59 19.24
CA ILE A 189 0.43 2.72 20.30
C ILE A 189 1.45 1.63 20.63
N GLU A 190 2.00 0.95 19.63
CA GLU A 190 3.00 -0.13 19.83
C GLU A 190 4.25 0.39 20.55
N HIS A 191 4.74 1.59 20.21
CA HIS A 191 5.87 2.20 20.91
C HIS A 191 5.53 2.56 22.37
N VAL A 192 4.32 3.06 22.65
CA VAL A 192 3.90 3.39 24.02
C VAL A 192 3.77 2.13 24.86
N GLU A 193 3.10 1.09 24.36
CA GLU A 193 2.94 -0.19 25.07
C GLU A 193 4.29 -0.86 25.35
N HIS A 194 5.20 -0.86 24.38
CA HIS A 194 6.55 -1.39 24.56
C HIS A 194 7.34 -0.63 25.64
N ASN A 195 7.27 0.69 25.65
CA ASN A 195 7.93 1.52 26.66
C ASN A 195 7.32 1.37 28.06
N VAL A 196 6.01 1.17 28.17
CA VAL A 196 5.34 0.90 29.45
C VAL A 196 5.74 -0.48 30.01
N HIS A 197 5.89 -1.49 29.14
CA HIS A 197 6.34 -2.82 29.56
C HIS A 197 7.80 -2.79 30.06
N MET A 198 8.70 -2.14 29.32
CA MET A 198 10.11 -1.96 29.71
C MET A 198 10.29 -1.08 30.96
N GLY A 199 9.40 -0.12 31.19
CA GLY A 199 9.40 0.74 32.38
C GLY A 199 8.96 0.02 33.66
N ARG A 200 8.16 -1.06 33.55
CA ARG A 200 7.72 -1.86 34.71
C ARG A 200 8.75 -2.91 35.16
N GLU A 201 9.65 -3.34 34.28
CA GLU A 201 10.72 -4.28 34.65
C GLU A 201 11.90 -3.61 35.39
N ARG A 202 11.98 -2.28 35.38
CA ARG A 202 12.89 -1.50 36.24
C ARG A 202 12.19 -1.12 37.54
N GLY A 203 11.96 -2.11 38.39
CA GLY A 203 11.63 -1.89 39.81
C GLY A 203 12.75 -1.13 40.54
N PRO A 204 12.47 -0.50 41.70
CA PRO A 204 13.40 0.43 42.33
C PRO A 204 14.70 -0.28 42.68
N LEU A 205 15.81 0.18 42.11
CA LEU A 205 17.13 -0.17 42.62
C LEU A 205 17.28 0.55 43.96
N ASP A 206 17.07 -0.19 45.05
CA ASP A 206 17.41 0.25 46.41
C ASP A 206 18.88 0.65 46.43
N HIS A 207 19.13 1.97 46.42
CA HIS A 207 20.44 2.55 46.67
C HIS A 207 20.79 2.33 48.14
N THR A 208 21.31 1.16 48.46
CA THR A 208 21.96 0.92 49.75
C THR A 208 23.31 1.64 49.71
N ALA A 209 23.37 2.81 50.35
CA ALA A 209 24.56 3.62 50.50
C ALA A 209 25.62 2.86 51.32
N SER A 210 26.70 2.45 50.67
CA SER A 210 27.88 1.90 51.37
C SER A 210 28.79 3.04 51.79
N ARG A 211 28.60 3.51 53.03
CA ARG A 211 29.58 4.30 53.79
C ARG A 211 30.41 3.33 54.63
N ALA A 212 31.68 3.11 54.27
CA ALA A 212 32.68 2.58 55.19
C ALA A 212 34.10 2.79 54.63
N ASN A 213 34.80 3.83 55.10
CA ASN A 213 36.08 3.67 55.81
C ASN A 213 36.64 5.03 56.21
N ALA A 214 36.40 5.39 57.47
CA ALA A 214 37.21 6.36 58.19
C ALA A 214 37.31 5.90 59.64
N ALA A 215 38.55 5.68 60.07
CA ALA A 215 39.08 5.69 61.43
C ALA A 215 39.65 4.35 61.93
N GLN A 216 40.98 4.28 61.88
CA GLN A 216 41.76 3.79 63.01
C GLN A 216 43.00 4.68 63.19
N ARG A 217 42.83 5.64 64.12
CA ARG A 217 43.87 6.23 65.00
C ARG A 217 44.49 5.07 65.83
N ALA A 218 45.68 5.08 66.42
CA ALA A 218 46.79 6.01 66.57
C ALA A 218 47.98 5.22 67.21
N HIS A 219 49.12 5.90 67.34
CA HIS A 219 50.25 5.69 68.28
C HIS A 219 51.44 4.80 67.88
N SER A 220 52.57 5.47 67.57
CA SER A 220 53.83 5.49 68.37
C SER A 220 54.88 6.32 67.60
N GLU A 221 55.12 7.58 67.95
CA GLU A 221 56.21 8.09 68.81
C GLU A 221 57.60 8.23 68.17
N LEU A 222 58.03 9.50 68.06
CA LEU A 222 59.36 10.07 68.31
C LEU A 222 60.60 9.16 68.25
N ARG A 223 61.42 9.36 67.21
CA ARG A 223 62.77 9.96 67.31
C ARG A 223 63.32 10.35 65.95
#